data_AF-A0AAD9Z1F4-F1
#
_entry.id   AF-A0AAD9Z1F4-F1
#
_cell.length_a   1.000
_cell.length_b   1.000
_cell.length_c   1.000
_cell.angle_alpha   90.00
_cell.angle_beta   90.00
_cell.angle_gamma   90.00
#
_symmetry.space_group_name_H-M   'P 1'
#
loop_
_entity.id
_entity.type
_entity.pdbx_description
1 polymer ?
#
loop_
_entity_poly.entity_id
_entity_poly.type
_entity_poly.pdbx_seq_one_letter_code
_entity_poly.pdbx_strand_id
1 'polypeptide(L)'
;MLSKAMIFNVILLFLGILLQATASPLAENSLQTRTLGKRYEGTPSGKLGDGGPDTSDYQSDSDIAAAYVAPNGAFVFFSGIQDSQAPYQFSQTLSPPGSILRGAFTKGFVTRGKPQRSVQWFQDFLDRTSGYFADQAVAAGNPVYFVGNFNGEVNDCSIWSRIELPTLVAGGIQITLVDYTNFANQAPYPVPGGALGRRDADSSLVKRTNQYCADWQGDQEDPADPDSTPGVGLDYYPGNCGVHVVQYQKNEGAPDSTGGTSNYRFDILIKDDQGELVGELDYADAPGGQGVGVDSALPEVLTVTAQNVDSDPVQFTYAGQSWDSNSGQCSVGGYDSGSRQMDCAFTC
;
A
#
# COMPACT_ATOMS: atom_id res chain seq x y z
N MET A 1 -0.85 42.28 58.60
CA MET A 1 -2.26 41.88 58.43
C MET A 1 -2.48 41.61 56.95
N LEU A 2 -3.01 40.42 56.62
CA LEU A 2 -3.64 39.94 55.36
C LEU A 2 -3.21 40.59 54.01
N SER A 3 -2.87 39.86 52.95
CA SER A 3 -3.55 38.66 52.45
C SER A 3 -2.62 37.86 51.53
N LYS A 4 -2.53 36.55 51.82
CA LYS A 4 -1.77 35.51 51.13
C LYS A 4 -2.66 34.72 50.16
N ALA A 5 -3.70 35.35 49.59
CA ALA A 5 -4.72 34.69 48.80
C ALA A 5 -4.73 35.17 47.35
N MET A 6 -3.74 34.73 46.55
CA MET A 6 -3.86 34.70 45.08
C MET A 6 -2.78 33.85 44.39
N ILE A 7 -2.24 32.83 45.08
CA ILE A 7 -1.34 31.82 44.50
C ILE A 7 -1.95 30.45 44.74
N PHE A 8 -3.20 30.24 44.32
CA PHE A 8 -3.88 28.95 44.42
C PHE A 8 -5.07 28.91 43.46
N ASN A 9 -4.87 29.21 42.17
CA ASN A 9 -5.90 28.96 41.15
C ASN A 9 -5.41 28.82 39.70
N VAL A 10 -4.14 28.44 39.48
CA VAL A 10 -3.62 28.13 38.13
C VAL A 10 -2.84 26.80 38.10
N ILE A 11 -2.93 25.98 39.16
CA ILE A 11 -2.21 24.69 39.25
C ILE A 11 -3.18 23.48 39.21
N LEU A 12 -4.48 23.70 38.97
CA LEU A 12 -5.50 22.64 38.93
C LEU A 12 -6.28 22.58 37.61
N LEU A 13 -5.61 22.91 36.49
CA LEU A 13 -6.17 22.70 35.15
C LEU A 13 -5.16 22.13 34.12
N PHE A 14 -4.18 21.36 34.59
CA PHE A 14 -3.35 20.49 33.73
C PHE A 14 -3.35 19.05 34.27
N LEU A 15 -4.53 18.59 34.66
CA LEU A 15 -4.87 17.17 34.67
C LEU A 15 -5.41 16.82 33.27
N GLY A 16 -4.55 16.98 32.26
CA GLY A 16 -4.83 16.68 30.86
C GLY A 16 -4.02 15.47 30.44
N ILE A 17 -4.41 14.30 30.96
CA ILE A 17 -4.30 12.98 30.34
C ILE A 17 -3.09 12.84 29.39
N LEU A 18 -1.90 12.63 29.97
CA LEU A 18 -0.81 11.97 29.27
C LEU A 18 -1.14 10.46 29.27
N LEU A 19 -2.14 10.06 28.47
CA LEU A 19 -2.27 8.66 28.06
C LEU A 19 -1.10 8.45 27.10
N GLN A 20 0.05 8.04 27.64
CA GLN A 20 0.98 7.27 26.84
C GLN A 20 0.21 6.02 26.43
N ALA A 21 -0.32 6.03 25.21
CA ALA A 21 -0.63 4.83 24.48
C ALA A 21 0.72 4.13 24.26
N THR A 22 1.22 3.46 25.30
CA THR A 22 2.10 2.32 25.08
C THR A 22 1.24 1.38 24.28
N ALA A 23 1.44 1.35 22.96
CA ALA A 23 0.94 0.27 22.14
C ALA A 23 1.50 -0.99 22.79
N SER A 24 0.66 -1.65 23.59
CA SER A 24 0.95 -3.01 24.03
C SER A 24 1.29 -3.76 22.75
N PRO A 25 2.41 -4.51 22.70
CA PRO A 25 2.61 -5.42 21.57
C PRO A 25 1.31 -6.19 21.44
N LEU A 26 0.67 -6.08 20.27
CA LEU A 26 -0.57 -6.77 19.95
C LEU A 26 -0.40 -8.18 20.48
N ALA A 27 -1.19 -8.55 21.49
CA ALA A 27 -1.06 -9.84 22.10
C ALA A 27 -1.25 -10.85 20.98
N GLU A 28 -0.20 -11.61 20.70
CA GLU A 28 -0.06 -12.66 19.67
C GLU A 28 -1.10 -13.80 19.82
N ASN A 29 -2.09 -13.61 20.69
CA ASN A 29 -3.10 -14.57 21.10
C ASN A 29 -4.48 -13.90 21.06
N SER A 30 -5.22 -14.11 19.96
CA SER A 30 -6.62 -14.61 20.01
C SER A 30 -7.33 -14.62 18.66
N LEU A 31 -6.84 -13.90 17.66
CA LEU A 31 -6.97 -14.33 16.28
C LEU A 31 -5.74 -15.17 16.00
N GLN A 32 -5.80 -16.46 16.37
CA GLN A 32 -5.00 -17.43 15.62
C GLN A 32 -5.20 -17.05 14.17
N THR A 33 -4.13 -16.64 13.47
CA THR A 33 -3.95 -16.91 12.06
C THR A 33 -4.44 -18.33 11.88
N ARG A 34 -5.75 -18.48 11.58
CA ARG A 34 -6.46 -19.75 11.59
C ARG A 34 -5.79 -20.49 10.46
N THR A 35 -4.76 -21.24 10.83
CA THR A 35 -3.67 -21.77 9.99
C THR A 35 -3.99 -21.48 8.54
N LEU A 36 -3.40 -20.42 7.99
CA LEU A 36 -3.54 -20.09 6.57
C LEU A 36 -3.35 -21.39 5.77
N GLY A 37 -2.34 -22.19 6.15
CA GLY A 37 -2.18 -23.61 5.78
C GLY A 37 -3.49 -24.42 5.66
N LYS A 38 -4.34 -24.50 6.70
CA LYS A 38 -5.63 -25.23 6.67
C LYS A 38 -6.71 -24.58 5.81
N ARG A 39 -6.73 -23.25 5.64
CA ARG A 39 -7.66 -22.60 4.71
C ARG A 39 -7.28 -22.82 3.25
N TYR A 40 -6.00 -23.05 2.98
CA TYR A 40 -5.44 -23.23 1.63
C TYR A 40 -4.91 -24.65 1.40
N GLU A 41 -5.28 -25.61 2.25
CA GLU A 41 -4.87 -27.02 2.24
C GLU A 41 -5.64 -27.80 1.16
N GLY A 42 -5.59 -27.31 -0.08
CA GLY A 42 -5.69 -28.17 -1.23
C GLY A 42 -4.29 -28.66 -1.55
N THR A 43 -4.03 -29.97 -1.55
CA THR A 43 -2.88 -30.48 -2.30
C THR A 43 -3.13 -30.04 -3.74
N PRO A 44 -2.31 -29.15 -4.35
CA PRO A 44 -2.50 -28.80 -5.75
C PRO A 44 -2.23 -30.09 -6.53
N SER A 45 -3.28 -30.76 -6.98
CA SER A 45 -3.15 -31.88 -7.91
C SER A 45 -2.47 -31.32 -9.16
N GLY A 46 -1.18 -31.64 -9.31
CA GLY A 46 -0.27 -30.94 -10.21
C GLY A 46 1.15 -30.77 -9.66
N LYS A 47 1.41 -31.11 -8.39
CA LYS A 47 2.77 -31.18 -7.84
C LYS A 47 3.63 -32.20 -8.59
N LEU A 48 4.59 -31.73 -9.39
CA LEU A 48 5.86 -32.42 -9.55
C LEU A 48 6.77 -31.95 -8.41
N GLY A 49 6.72 -32.65 -7.28
CA GLY A 49 7.54 -32.37 -6.09
C GLY A 49 6.80 -32.65 -4.78
N ASP A 50 7.34 -33.56 -3.96
CA ASP A 50 6.70 -34.11 -2.75
C ASP A 50 6.64 -33.14 -1.56
N GLY A 51 6.86 -31.85 -1.78
CA GLY A 51 7.07 -30.89 -0.71
C GLY A 51 5.81 -30.19 -0.24
N GLY A 52 5.49 -30.30 1.04
CA GLY A 52 4.69 -29.30 1.77
C GLY A 52 5.41 -27.94 1.82
N PRO A 53 4.84 -26.91 2.46
CA PRO A 53 5.42 -25.56 2.53
C PRO A 53 6.91 -25.54 2.93
N ASP A 54 7.39 -26.50 3.72
CA ASP A 54 8.79 -26.56 4.20
C ASP A 54 9.80 -27.18 3.21
N THR A 55 9.35 -27.73 2.08
CA THR A 55 10.20 -28.36 1.04
C THR A 55 9.84 -27.88 -0.37
N SER A 56 8.96 -26.89 -0.43
CA SER A 56 8.46 -26.30 -1.67
C SER A 56 9.04 -24.90 -1.86
N ASP A 57 9.07 -24.41 -3.08
CA ASP A 57 9.44 -23.04 -3.43
C ASP A 57 8.36 -22.00 -3.11
N TYR A 58 7.32 -22.41 -2.35
CA TYR A 58 6.36 -21.51 -1.74
C TYR A 58 6.99 -20.85 -0.52
N GLN A 59 6.67 -19.58 -0.38
CA GLN A 59 6.96 -18.84 0.84
C GLN A 59 6.24 -19.50 2.03
N SER A 60 6.88 -19.60 3.17
CA SER A 60 6.21 -19.95 4.42
C SER A 60 5.24 -18.83 4.84
N ASP A 61 4.29 -19.11 5.72
CA ASP A 61 3.43 -18.05 6.29
C ASP A 61 4.27 -17.01 7.06
N SER A 62 5.38 -17.45 7.65
CA SER A 62 6.38 -16.56 8.26
C SER A 62 7.07 -15.65 7.24
N ASP A 63 7.37 -16.14 6.04
CA ASP A 63 7.97 -15.30 4.99
C ASP A 63 6.98 -14.23 4.51
N ILE A 64 5.70 -14.60 4.36
CA ILE A 64 4.62 -13.66 4.03
C ILE A 64 4.50 -12.60 5.12
N ALA A 65 4.43 -13.02 6.38
CA ALA A 65 4.33 -12.10 7.51
C ALA A 65 5.56 -11.19 7.65
N ALA A 66 6.76 -11.69 7.35
CA ALA A 66 8.00 -10.92 7.42
C ALA A 66 8.11 -9.86 6.32
N ALA A 67 7.54 -10.11 5.15
CA ALA A 67 7.53 -9.16 4.03
C ALA A 67 6.35 -8.18 4.07
N TYR A 68 5.40 -8.41 4.98
CA TYR A 68 4.24 -7.54 5.14
C TYR A 68 4.66 -6.19 5.73
N VAL A 69 4.30 -5.13 5.04
CA VAL A 69 4.46 -3.74 5.49
C VAL A 69 3.08 -3.27 5.94
N ALA A 70 2.92 -3.08 7.25
CA ALA A 70 1.63 -2.68 7.81
C ALA A 70 1.19 -1.33 7.20
N PRO A 71 0.03 -1.29 6.51
CA PRO A 71 -0.44 -0.09 5.88
C PRO A 71 -0.89 0.92 6.94
N ASN A 72 -0.64 2.19 6.66
CA ASN A 72 -1.32 3.26 7.37
C ASN A 72 -2.71 3.42 6.75
N GLY A 73 -3.75 3.64 7.57
CA GLY A 73 -5.09 3.92 7.05
C GLY A 73 -5.92 2.72 6.61
N ALA A 74 -6.78 2.94 5.62
CA ALA A 74 -7.81 2.00 5.21
C ALA A 74 -7.27 0.86 4.34
N PHE A 75 -7.96 -0.27 4.37
CA PHE A 75 -7.67 -1.41 3.50
C PHE A 75 -8.61 -1.39 2.30
N VAL A 76 -8.04 -1.45 1.10
CA VAL A 76 -8.78 -1.39 -0.16
C VAL A 76 -8.59 -2.71 -0.91
N PHE A 77 -9.70 -3.39 -1.14
CA PHE A 77 -9.80 -4.63 -1.91
C PHE A 77 -10.47 -4.34 -3.25
N PHE A 78 -10.32 -5.23 -4.23
CA PHE A 78 -10.96 -5.06 -5.53
C PHE A 78 -11.17 -6.39 -6.24
N SER A 79 -12.17 -6.45 -7.12
CA SER A 79 -12.40 -7.60 -7.99
C SER A 79 -13.29 -7.21 -9.17
N GLY A 80 -13.21 -7.95 -10.28
CA GLY A 80 -14.04 -7.70 -11.46
C GLY A 80 -13.69 -6.42 -12.22
N ILE A 81 -12.45 -5.94 -12.03
CA ILE A 81 -11.86 -4.80 -12.76
C ILE A 81 -10.55 -5.26 -13.43
N GLN A 82 -10.11 -4.53 -14.43
CA GLN A 82 -9.04 -4.98 -15.34
C GLN A 82 -7.66 -5.03 -14.67
N ASP A 83 -7.36 -4.07 -13.81
CA ASP A 83 -6.06 -3.85 -13.18
C ASP A 83 -6.22 -3.17 -11.80
N SER A 84 -5.11 -2.95 -11.08
CA SER A 84 -5.14 -2.27 -9.77
C SER A 84 -5.04 -0.74 -9.82
N GLN A 85 -5.08 -0.11 -11.00
CA GLN A 85 -4.89 1.34 -11.09
C GLN A 85 -6.03 2.11 -10.39
N ALA A 86 -7.27 1.77 -10.72
CA ALA A 86 -8.44 2.39 -10.10
C ALA A 86 -8.48 2.23 -8.57
N PRO A 87 -8.32 1.02 -7.99
CA PRO A 87 -8.33 0.86 -6.54
C PRO A 87 -7.13 1.53 -5.86
N TYR A 88 -5.97 1.59 -6.51
CA TYR A 88 -4.84 2.37 -6.02
C TYR A 88 -5.14 3.86 -5.98
N GLN A 89 -5.64 4.43 -7.08
CA GLN A 89 -6.04 5.85 -7.12
C GLN A 89 -7.07 6.16 -6.03
N PHE A 90 -8.06 5.30 -5.85
CA PHE A 90 -9.03 5.45 -4.77
C PHE A 90 -8.35 5.42 -3.39
N SER A 91 -7.43 4.49 -3.15
CA SER A 91 -6.74 4.38 -1.86
C SER A 91 -5.97 5.66 -1.52
N GLN A 92 -5.39 6.32 -2.52
CA GLN A 92 -4.69 7.61 -2.34
C GLN A 92 -5.62 8.77 -2.01
N THR A 93 -6.92 8.70 -2.33
CA THR A 93 -7.89 9.76 -1.99
C THR A 93 -8.33 9.75 -0.52
N LEU A 94 -8.00 8.71 0.22
CA LEU A 94 -8.39 8.55 1.62
C LEU A 94 -7.49 9.37 2.56
N SER A 95 -7.97 9.66 3.77
CA SER A 95 -7.23 10.40 4.80
C SER A 95 -7.27 9.69 6.15
N PRO A 96 -6.16 9.07 6.62
CA PRO A 96 -4.90 8.91 5.88
C PRO A 96 -5.07 8.06 4.61
N PRO A 97 -4.15 8.17 3.63
CA PRO A 97 -4.15 7.32 2.44
C PRO A 97 -4.26 5.85 2.84
N GLY A 98 -5.07 5.09 2.12
CA GLY A 98 -5.21 3.65 2.31
C GLY A 98 -4.22 2.86 1.48
N SER A 99 -4.27 1.54 1.62
CA SER A 99 -3.43 0.61 0.86
C SER A 99 -4.26 -0.49 0.22
N ILE A 100 -3.81 -0.92 -0.96
CA ILE A 100 -4.22 -2.16 -1.61
C ILE A 100 -3.15 -3.23 -1.36
N LEU A 101 -3.46 -4.48 -1.70
CA LEU A 101 -2.58 -5.63 -1.47
C LEU A 101 -1.12 -5.38 -1.91
N ARG A 102 -0.90 -4.81 -3.11
CA ARG A 102 0.44 -4.56 -3.65
C ARG A 102 1.28 -3.62 -2.77
N GLY A 103 0.65 -2.64 -2.13
CA GLY A 103 1.33 -1.69 -1.24
C GLY A 103 1.55 -2.20 0.18
N ALA A 104 1.04 -3.40 0.50
CA ALA A 104 1.13 -4.00 1.83
C ALA A 104 2.28 -5.02 1.94
N PHE A 105 3.07 -5.19 0.88
CA PHE A 105 4.24 -6.05 0.86
C PHE A 105 5.43 -5.29 0.28
N THR A 106 6.65 -5.70 0.63
CA THR A 106 7.84 -5.10 0.02
C THR A 106 7.78 -5.25 -1.50
N LYS A 107 8.30 -4.25 -2.21
CA LYS A 107 8.29 -4.20 -3.67
C LYS A 107 8.83 -5.49 -4.29
N GLY A 108 8.20 -5.97 -5.36
CA GLY A 108 8.58 -7.21 -6.02
C GLY A 108 8.34 -8.48 -5.19
N PHE A 109 7.77 -8.41 -3.99
CA PHE A 109 7.45 -9.61 -3.23
C PHE A 109 6.27 -10.36 -3.83
N VAL A 110 5.28 -9.61 -4.33
CA VAL A 110 4.05 -10.15 -4.93
C VAL A 110 4.31 -10.67 -6.36
N THR A 111 5.24 -10.06 -7.10
CA THR A 111 5.58 -10.41 -8.50
C THR A 111 6.83 -11.29 -8.63
N ARG A 112 7.77 -11.20 -7.69
CA ARG A 112 8.96 -12.05 -7.43
C ARG A 112 9.97 -12.28 -8.54
N GLY A 113 9.95 -11.52 -9.63
CA GLY A 113 11.07 -11.42 -10.60
C GLY A 113 11.60 -12.76 -11.14
N LYS A 114 10.82 -13.84 -11.03
CA LYS A 114 11.18 -15.16 -11.53
C LYS A 114 10.41 -15.38 -12.82
N PRO A 115 11.10 -15.52 -13.96
CA PRO A 115 10.48 -15.41 -15.28
C PRO A 115 9.40 -16.46 -15.58
N GLN A 116 9.33 -17.58 -14.83
CA GLN A 116 8.29 -18.60 -15.01
C GLN A 116 7.96 -19.31 -13.69
N ARG A 117 6.85 -18.92 -13.06
CA ARG A 117 6.15 -19.74 -12.06
C ARG A 117 4.93 -20.38 -12.72
N SER A 118 4.44 -21.50 -12.19
CA SER A 118 3.19 -22.07 -12.72
C SER A 118 2.01 -21.18 -12.31
N VAL A 119 0.98 -21.14 -13.15
CA VAL A 119 -0.28 -20.45 -12.88
C VAL A 119 -0.87 -20.89 -11.54
N GLN A 120 -0.72 -22.18 -11.19
CA GLN A 120 -1.16 -22.72 -9.91
C GLN A 120 -0.39 -22.15 -8.72
N TRP A 121 0.93 -21.98 -8.86
CA TRP A 121 1.78 -21.37 -7.83
C TRP A 121 1.36 -19.93 -7.58
N PHE A 122 1.17 -19.16 -8.65
CA PHE A 122 0.80 -17.75 -8.56
C PHE A 122 -0.57 -17.57 -7.90
N GLN A 123 -1.55 -18.38 -8.28
CA GLN A 123 -2.87 -18.38 -7.63
C GLN A 123 -2.78 -18.68 -6.13
N ASP A 124 -2.04 -19.71 -5.73
CA ASP A 124 -1.90 -20.09 -4.33
C ASP A 124 -1.16 -19.02 -3.51
N PHE A 125 -0.19 -18.37 -4.13
CA PHE A 125 0.53 -17.26 -3.53
C PHE A 125 -0.38 -16.03 -3.31
N LEU A 126 -1.17 -15.65 -4.32
CA LEU A 126 -2.14 -14.55 -4.20
C LEU A 126 -3.24 -14.87 -3.19
N ASP A 127 -3.80 -16.08 -3.18
CA ASP A 127 -4.80 -16.50 -2.20
C ASP A 127 -4.26 -16.33 -0.76
N ARG A 128 -3.00 -16.71 -0.51
CA ARG A 128 -2.36 -16.62 0.82
C ARG A 128 -2.05 -15.19 1.25
N THR A 129 -1.46 -14.39 0.37
CA THR A 129 -1.12 -12.98 0.66
C THR A 129 -2.38 -12.14 0.86
N SER A 130 -3.40 -12.34 0.01
CA SER A 130 -4.72 -11.69 0.14
C SER A 130 -5.42 -12.07 1.43
N GLY A 131 -5.38 -13.36 1.81
CA GLY A 131 -5.92 -13.81 3.08
C GLY A 131 -5.20 -13.21 4.29
N TYR A 132 -3.88 -13.11 4.24
CA TYR A 132 -3.10 -12.44 5.27
C TYR A 132 -3.48 -10.96 5.36
N PHE A 133 -3.57 -10.26 4.23
CA PHE A 133 -3.99 -8.86 4.17
C PHE A 133 -5.38 -8.63 4.77
N ALA A 134 -6.34 -9.52 4.48
CA ALA A 134 -7.67 -9.50 5.10
C ALA A 134 -7.64 -9.76 6.61
N ASP A 135 -6.84 -10.72 7.08
CA ASP A 135 -6.65 -10.96 8.53
C ASP A 135 -6.05 -9.71 9.22
N GLN A 136 -5.12 -9.00 8.56
CA GLN A 136 -4.56 -7.75 9.08
C GLN A 136 -5.58 -6.62 9.12
N ALA A 137 -6.46 -6.52 8.13
CA ALA A 137 -7.57 -5.56 8.15
C ALA A 137 -8.49 -5.80 9.35
N VAL A 138 -8.82 -7.07 9.63
CA VAL A 138 -9.61 -7.47 10.81
C VAL A 138 -8.89 -7.09 12.11
N ALA A 139 -7.58 -7.38 12.20
CA ALA A 139 -6.79 -7.10 13.40
C ALA A 139 -6.63 -5.59 13.67
N ALA A 140 -6.46 -4.79 12.61
CA ALA A 140 -6.31 -3.34 12.71
C ALA A 140 -7.64 -2.64 13.06
N GLY A 141 -8.78 -3.19 12.62
CA GLY A 141 -10.09 -2.56 12.79
C GLY A 141 -10.26 -1.27 11.98
N ASN A 142 -9.41 -1.05 10.98
CA ASN A 142 -9.47 0.11 10.10
C ASN A 142 -10.64 -0.02 9.10
N PRO A 143 -11.07 1.10 8.49
CA PRO A 143 -12.08 1.05 7.43
C PRO A 143 -11.66 0.13 6.28
N VAL A 144 -12.62 -0.62 5.75
CA VAL A 144 -12.43 -1.51 4.61
C VAL A 144 -13.32 -1.11 3.45
N TYR A 145 -12.70 -0.98 2.28
CA TYR A 145 -13.37 -0.67 1.03
C TYR A 145 -13.20 -1.80 0.04
N PHE A 146 -14.21 -2.02 -0.79
CA PHE A 146 -14.16 -2.90 -1.95
C PHE A 146 -14.48 -2.09 -3.20
N VAL A 147 -13.49 -1.94 -4.07
CA VAL A 147 -13.60 -1.22 -5.34
C VAL A 147 -13.98 -2.21 -6.42
N GLY A 148 -15.10 -1.96 -7.09
CA GLY A 148 -15.60 -2.85 -8.13
C GLY A 148 -16.70 -2.22 -8.95
N ASN A 149 -17.29 -3.00 -9.85
CA ASN A 149 -18.43 -2.54 -10.62
C ASN A 149 -19.72 -2.64 -9.78
N PHE A 150 -20.35 -1.49 -9.48
CA PHE A 150 -21.59 -1.44 -8.70
C PHE A 150 -22.74 -2.28 -9.28
N ASN A 151 -22.77 -2.42 -10.60
CA ASN A 151 -23.77 -3.20 -11.32
C ASN A 151 -23.21 -4.53 -11.85
N GLY A 152 -21.95 -4.83 -11.56
CA GLY A 152 -21.28 -6.04 -12.01
C GLY A 152 -21.47 -7.18 -11.03
N GLU A 153 -21.60 -8.39 -11.56
CA GLU A 153 -21.47 -9.59 -10.75
C GLU A 153 -20.00 -9.76 -10.37
N VAL A 154 -19.72 -9.88 -9.07
CA VAL A 154 -18.40 -10.33 -8.61
C VAL A 154 -18.33 -11.82 -8.87
N ASN A 155 -17.29 -12.27 -9.56
CA ASN A 155 -17.15 -13.67 -9.90
C ASN A 155 -17.10 -14.52 -8.62
N ASP A 156 -17.95 -15.54 -8.50
CA ASP A 156 -18.03 -16.44 -7.34
C ASP A 156 -16.69 -17.13 -7.03
N CYS A 157 -15.82 -17.29 -8.03
CA CYS A 157 -14.51 -17.90 -7.85
C CYS A 157 -13.36 -16.89 -7.72
N SER A 158 -13.65 -15.60 -7.55
CA SER A 158 -12.63 -14.59 -7.24
C SER A 158 -11.93 -14.85 -5.89
N ILE A 159 -10.70 -14.37 -5.71
CA ILE A 159 -9.98 -14.26 -4.44
C ILE A 159 -10.83 -13.47 -3.44
N TRP A 160 -11.46 -12.38 -3.88
CA TRP A 160 -12.42 -11.65 -3.06
C TRP A 160 -13.52 -12.56 -2.51
N SER A 161 -14.24 -13.26 -3.38
CA SER A 161 -15.36 -14.14 -2.98
C SER A 161 -14.91 -15.35 -2.16
N ARG A 162 -13.76 -15.94 -2.50
CA ARG A 162 -13.27 -17.18 -1.88
C ARG A 162 -12.53 -16.95 -0.57
N ILE A 163 -11.79 -15.85 -0.45
CA ILE A 163 -10.79 -15.64 0.60
C ILE A 163 -11.06 -14.37 1.42
N GLU A 164 -11.08 -13.22 0.76
CA GLU A 164 -11.05 -11.92 1.46
C GLU A 164 -12.38 -11.61 2.13
N LEU A 165 -13.49 -11.67 1.38
CA LEU A 165 -14.83 -11.40 1.90
C LEU A 165 -15.21 -12.34 3.07
N PRO A 166 -15.05 -13.68 2.98
CA PRO A 166 -15.32 -14.56 4.11
C PRO A 166 -14.47 -14.23 5.34
N THR A 167 -13.21 -13.83 5.15
CA THR A 167 -12.31 -13.45 6.24
C THR A 167 -12.78 -12.19 6.95
N LEU A 168 -13.08 -11.14 6.19
CA LEU A 168 -13.58 -9.86 6.70
C LEU A 168 -14.94 -10.02 7.42
N VAL A 169 -15.87 -10.79 6.83
CA VAL A 169 -17.18 -11.08 7.43
C VAL A 169 -17.06 -11.89 8.71
N ALA A 170 -16.15 -12.88 8.75
CA ALA A 170 -15.89 -13.63 9.98
C ALA A 170 -15.30 -12.75 11.09
N GLY A 171 -14.55 -11.70 10.73
CA GLY A 171 -14.07 -10.65 11.62
C GLY A 171 -15.11 -9.60 12.01
N GLY A 172 -16.33 -9.66 11.44
CA GLY A 172 -17.39 -8.68 11.70
C GLY A 172 -17.13 -7.30 11.10
N ILE A 173 -16.26 -7.20 10.09
CA ILE A 173 -15.90 -5.94 9.44
C ILE A 173 -17.03 -5.49 8.50
N GLN A 174 -17.40 -4.22 8.59
CA GLN A 174 -18.27 -3.58 7.60
C GLN A 174 -17.43 -3.14 6.40
N ILE A 175 -17.92 -3.47 5.20
CA ILE A 175 -17.23 -3.19 3.95
C ILE A 175 -18.02 -2.12 3.19
N THR A 176 -17.34 -1.10 2.67
CA THR A 176 -17.93 -0.09 1.79
C THR A 176 -17.62 -0.43 0.35
N LEU A 177 -18.65 -0.70 -0.46
CA LEU A 177 -18.55 -0.85 -1.90
C LEU A 177 -18.32 0.52 -2.55
N VAL A 178 -17.34 0.62 -3.45
CA VAL A 178 -16.96 1.82 -4.19
C VAL A 178 -16.98 1.53 -5.69
N ASP A 179 -17.66 2.38 -6.46
CA ASP A 179 -17.73 2.25 -7.92
C ASP A 179 -16.40 2.66 -8.56
N TYR A 180 -15.73 1.73 -9.25
CA TYR A 180 -14.44 2.00 -9.88
C TYR A 180 -14.48 3.09 -10.96
N THR A 181 -15.66 3.42 -11.49
CA THR A 181 -15.84 4.49 -12.48
C THR A 181 -16.16 5.86 -11.86
N ASN A 182 -16.53 5.88 -10.58
CA ASN A 182 -16.86 7.10 -9.85
C ASN A 182 -16.74 6.88 -8.33
N PHE A 183 -15.59 7.23 -7.75
CA PHE A 183 -15.30 7.00 -6.33
C PHE A 183 -16.21 7.75 -5.34
N ALA A 184 -16.96 8.76 -5.81
CA ALA A 184 -17.96 9.42 -4.99
C ALA A 184 -19.22 8.54 -4.77
N ASN A 185 -19.42 7.52 -5.61
CA ASN A 185 -20.51 6.58 -5.49
C ASN A 185 -20.11 5.43 -4.56
N GLN A 186 -20.64 5.46 -3.34
CA GLN A 186 -20.32 4.51 -2.27
C GLN A 186 -21.59 3.96 -1.64
N ALA A 187 -21.56 2.68 -1.25
CA ALA A 187 -22.67 2.02 -0.58
C ALA A 187 -22.14 0.96 0.39
N PRO A 188 -22.90 0.57 1.43
CA PRO A 188 -22.57 -0.63 2.19
C PRO A 188 -22.50 -1.84 1.24
N TYR A 189 -21.42 -2.61 1.30
CA TYR A 189 -21.32 -3.83 0.50
C TYR A 189 -22.41 -4.81 0.95
N PRO A 190 -23.23 -5.35 0.02
CA PRO A 190 -24.30 -6.26 0.38
C PRO A 190 -23.71 -7.60 0.79
N VAL A 191 -23.41 -7.76 2.08
CA VAL A 191 -23.06 -9.06 2.64
C VAL A 191 -24.33 -9.92 2.58
N PRO A 192 -24.35 -11.04 1.83
CA PRO A 192 -25.56 -11.86 1.72
C PRO A 192 -25.99 -12.35 3.11
N GLY A 193 -27.09 -11.78 3.63
CA GLY A 193 -27.54 -11.91 5.02
C GLY A 193 -28.15 -13.26 5.42
N GLY A 194 -27.72 -14.38 4.83
CA GLY A 194 -28.35 -15.69 5.06
C GLY A 194 -27.35 -16.83 5.12
N ALA A 195 -27.76 -17.94 5.75
CA ALA A 195 -27.01 -19.18 5.96
C ALA A 195 -26.40 -19.85 4.69
N LEU A 196 -26.47 -19.19 3.52
CA LEU A 196 -25.66 -19.46 2.33
C LEU A 196 -24.23 -18.88 2.46
N GLY A 197 -23.97 -17.88 3.31
CA GLY A 197 -22.62 -17.38 3.63
C GLY A 197 -21.82 -18.24 4.62
N ARG A 198 -22.41 -19.34 5.10
CA ARG A 198 -21.78 -20.32 6.00
C ARG A 198 -21.88 -21.76 5.48
N ARG A 199 -22.77 -22.00 4.51
CA ARG A 199 -22.80 -23.27 3.78
C ARG A 199 -21.65 -23.20 2.79
N ASP A 200 -20.65 -24.02 3.09
CA ASP A 200 -19.50 -24.31 2.24
C ASP A 200 -18.24 -23.47 2.41
N ALA A 201 -18.15 -22.51 3.34
CA ALA A 201 -16.82 -21.94 3.69
C ALA A 201 -15.82 -22.99 4.20
N ASP A 202 -16.30 -24.15 4.64
CA ASP A 202 -15.51 -25.30 5.11
C ASP A 202 -15.35 -26.41 4.04
N SER A 203 -16.10 -26.36 2.93
CA SER A 203 -16.09 -27.39 1.86
C SER A 203 -15.79 -26.82 0.45
N SER A 204 -15.79 -25.50 0.26
CA SER A 204 -15.49 -24.77 -0.97
C SER A 204 -14.05 -24.26 -1.04
N LEU A 205 -13.27 -24.42 0.03
CA LEU A 205 -11.82 -24.21 0.01
C LEU A 205 -11.09 -25.34 -0.72
N VAL A 206 -11.82 -26.40 -1.13
CA VAL A 206 -11.31 -27.33 -2.12
C VAL A 206 -11.14 -26.57 -3.43
N LYS A 207 -9.88 -26.26 -3.76
CA LYS A 207 -9.45 -25.71 -5.06
C LYS A 207 -10.23 -26.44 -6.14
N ARG A 208 -11.16 -25.76 -6.83
CA ARG A 208 -11.87 -26.35 -7.97
C ARG A 208 -10.80 -26.64 -9.00
N THR A 209 -10.37 -27.89 -9.11
CA THR A 209 -9.16 -28.29 -9.85
C THR A 209 -9.17 -27.92 -11.33
N ASN A 210 -10.31 -27.44 -11.84
CA ASN A 210 -10.56 -27.24 -13.27
C ASN A 210 -11.04 -25.82 -13.61
N GLN A 211 -11.14 -24.87 -12.65
CA GLN A 211 -11.64 -23.52 -12.93
C GLN A 211 -10.59 -22.49 -12.47
N TYR A 212 -9.88 -21.91 -13.44
CA TYR A 212 -8.98 -20.79 -13.21
C TYR A 212 -9.79 -19.51 -13.03
N CYS A 213 -9.59 -18.82 -11.92
CA CYS A 213 -10.37 -17.65 -11.53
C CYS A 213 -9.46 -16.63 -10.85
N ALA A 214 -8.65 -15.95 -11.65
CA ALA A 214 -7.96 -14.77 -11.21
C ALA A 214 -8.95 -13.59 -11.12
N ASP A 215 -8.68 -12.67 -10.18
CA ASP A 215 -9.51 -11.46 -9.95
C ASP A 215 -9.26 -10.38 -10.98
N TRP A 216 -8.10 -10.47 -11.64
CA TRP A 216 -7.78 -9.78 -12.88
C TRP A 216 -7.85 -10.77 -14.06
N GLN A 217 -7.94 -10.26 -15.29
CA GLN A 217 -8.12 -11.10 -16.49
C GLN A 217 -6.82 -11.74 -17.04
N GLY A 218 -5.70 -11.69 -16.31
CA GLY A 218 -4.42 -12.27 -16.72
C GLY A 218 -3.92 -13.41 -15.82
N ASP A 219 -3.10 -14.28 -16.38
CA ASP A 219 -2.13 -15.11 -15.65
C ASP A 219 -0.77 -14.41 -15.49
N GLN A 220 -0.76 -13.10 -15.77
CA GLN A 220 0.42 -12.24 -15.82
C GLN A 220 0.37 -11.20 -14.71
N GLU A 221 1.51 -10.58 -14.46
CA GLU A 221 1.62 -9.45 -13.54
C GLU A 221 0.58 -8.38 -13.87
N ASP A 222 0.07 -7.73 -12.83
CA ASP A 222 -0.86 -6.62 -12.98
C ASP A 222 -0.26 -5.55 -13.88
N PRO A 223 -0.84 -5.25 -15.05
CA PRO A 223 -0.24 -4.30 -15.99
C PRO A 223 -0.20 -2.87 -15.45
N ALA A 224 -0.93 -2.56 -14.37
CA ALA A 224 -0.86 -1.28 -13.68
C ALA A 224 0.04 -1.32 -12.44
N ASP A 225 0.60 -2.48 -12.09
CA ASP A 225 1.60 -2.59 -11.05
C ASP A 225 2.91 -2.00 -11.57
N PRO A 226 3.47 -0.94 -10.94
CA PRO A 226 4.80 -0.46 -11.28
C PRO A 226 5.88 -1.54 -11.12
N ASP A 227 5.57 -2.65 -10.42
CA ASP A 227 6.42 -3.83 -10.27
C ASP A 227 6.17 -4.90 -11.35
N SER A 228 5.25 -4.70 -12.29
CA SER A 228 5.09 -5.61 -13.42
C SER A 228 6.35 -5.57 -14.25
N THR A 229 7.19 -6.57 -14.05
CA THR A 229 8.42 -6.84 -14.77
C THR A 229 8.12 -6.84 -16.27
N PRO A 230 8.55 -5.83 -17.04
CA PRO A 230 8.54 -5.86 -18.49
C PRO A 230 9.67 -6.81 -18.94
N GLY A 231 9.53 -8.11 -18.68
CA GLY A 231 10.42 -9.15 -19.16
C GLY A 231 11.90 -9.01 -18.74
N VAL A 232 12.25 -9.60 -17.60
CA VAL A 232 13.58 -10.20 -17.34
C VAL A 232 14.80 -9.32 -17.68
N GLY A 233 14.80 -8.09 -17.17
CA GLY A 233 15.97 -7.24 -16.94
C GLY A 233 15.68 -6.42 -15.69
N LEU A 234 16.69 -6.07 -14.89
CA LEU A 234 16.49 -4.92 -14.01
C LEU A 234 16.34 -3.74 -14.98
N ASP A 235 15.16 -3.11 -15.01
CA ASP A 235 14.89 -1.93 -15.85
C ASP A 235 15.63 -0.68 -15.35
N TYR A 236 16.69 -0.88 -14.57
CA TYR A 236 17.56 0.16 -14.06
C TYR A 236 18.98 -0.37 -13.89
N TYR A 237 19.95 0.52 -14.05
CA TYR A 237 21.35 0.26 -13.75
C TYR A 237 21.69 0.69 -12.30
N PRO A 238 22.05 -0.26 -11.40
CA PRO A 238 22.45 0.09 -10.04
C PRO A 238 23.78 0.83 -10.02
N GLY A 239 23.94 1.74 -9.07
CA GLY A 239 25.09 2.59 -8.88
C GLY A 239 24.70 3.91 -8.20
N ASN A 240 25.08 5.02 -8.83
CA ASN A 240 24.81 6.37 -8.35
C ASN A 240 23.63 6.98 -9.13
N CYS A 241 22.42 6.66 -8.67
CA CYS A 241 21.18 7.25 -9.19
C CYS A 241 21.12 8.76 -8.96
N GLY A 242 20.37 9.43 -9.82
CA GLY A 242 19.99 10.84 -9.68
C GLY A 242 18.50 11.00 -9.37
N VAL A 243 18.15 11.97 -8.53
CA VAL A 243 16.78 12.47 -8.41
C VAL A 243 16.76 13.96 -8.72
N HIS A 244 15.89 14.35 -9.65
CA HIS A 244 15.55 15.74 -9.93
C HIS A 244 14.21 16.05 -9.27
N VAL A 245 14.13 17.14 -8.52
CA VAL A 245 12.90 17.60 -7.88
C VAL A 245 12.63 19.05 -8.24
N VAL A 246 11.43 19.33 -8.75
CA VAL A 246 10.88 20.68 -8.83
C VAL A 246 9.91 20.86 -7.67
N GLN A 247 10.22 21.75 -6.74
CA GLN A 247 9.31 22.09 -5.64
C GLN A 247 8.59 23.40 -5.95
N TYR A 248 7.26 23.35 -5.96
CA TYR A 248 6.39 24.51 -6.11
C TYR A 248 6.01 25.08 -4.74
N GLN A 249 6.12 26.40 -4.58
CA GLN A 249 5.76 27.11 -3.35
C GLN A 249 4.28 27.02 -3.05
N LYS A 250 3.94 27.16 -1.77
CA LYS A 250 2.56 27.38 -1.35
C LYS A 250 2.04 28.67 -1.97
N ASN A 251 0.87 28.61 -2.61
CA ASN A 251 0.15 29.78 -3.12
C ASN A 251 0.82 30.61 -4.24
N GLU A 252 1.96 30.19 -4.82
CA GLU A 252 2.64 30.91 -5.91
C GLU A 252 3.20 29.94 -6.96
N GLY A 253 3.09 30.29 -8.25
CA GLY A 253 3.86 29.64 -9.33
C GLY A 253 3.36 28.29 -9.87
N ALA A 254 2.29 27.75 -9.32
CA ALA A 254 1.58 26.61 -9.87
C ALA A 254 1.08 26.87 -11.32
N PRO A 255 1.36 26.01 -12.32
CA PRO A 255 0.86 26.14 -13.70
C PRO A 255 -0.68 26.24 -13.79
N ASP A 256 -1.38 25.78 -12.75
CA ASP A 256 -2.84 25.76 -12.61
C ASP A 256 -3.39 26.79 -11.60
N SER A 257 -2.60 27.80 -11.20
CA SER A 257 -2.85 28.78 -10.11
C SER A 257 -4.10 29.68 -10.27
N THR A 258 -5.28 29.07 -10.31
CA THR A 258 -6.58 29.73 -10.07
C THR A 258 -7.05 29.57 -8.62
N GLY A 259 -6.33 28.82 -7.78
CA GLY A 259 -6.53 28.77 -6.33
C GLY A 259 -5.26 28.31 -5.63
N GLY A 260 -4.69 29.15 -4.76
CA GLY A 260 -3.48 28.80 -4.02
C GLY A 260 -3.65 27.51 -3.20
N THR A 261 -2.65 26.64 -3.23
CA THR A 261 -2.64 25.40 -2.45
C THR A 261 -2.03 25.67 -1.08
N SER A 262 -2.56 25.03 -0.04
CA SER A 262 -1.98 25.10 1.31
C SER A 262 -0.70 24.26 1.46
N ASN A 263 -0.42 23.41 0.48
CA ASN A 263 0.67 22.43 0.47
C ASN A 263 1.70 22.79 -0.60
N TYR A 264 2.94 22.34 -0.40
CA TYR A 264 3.91 22.29 -1.48
C TYR A 264 3.49 21.23 -2.50
N ARG A 265 4.02 21.33 -3.71
CA ARG A 265 3.91 20.26 -4.72
C ARG A 265 5.29 19.89 -5.24
N PHE A 266 5.43 18.65 -5.68
CA PHE A 266 6.64 18.17 -6.31
C PHE A 266 6.37 17.61 -7.70
N ASP A 267 7.23 17.99 -8.65
CA ASP A 267 7.57 17.11 -9.77
C ASP A 267 8.87 16.38 -9.41
N ILE A 268 8.93 15.07 -9.63
CA ILE A 268 10.10 14.27 -9.28
C ILE A 268 10.44 13.36 -10.44
N LEU A 269 11.70 13.34 -10.85
CA LEU A 269 12.25 12.41 -11.83
C LEU A 269 13.38 11.61 -11.17
N ILE A 270 13.36 10.30 -11.32
CA ILE A 270 14.41 9.39 -10.87
C ILE A 270 15.14 8.84 -12.08
N LYS A 271 16.46 8.97 -12.07
CA LYS A 271 17.35 8.41 -13.08
C LYS A 271 18.30 7.40 -12.46
N ASP A 272 18.60 6.35 -13.21
CA ASP A 272 19.56 5.33 -12.80
C ASP A 272 21.03 5.77 -12.98
N ASP A 273 21.99 4.87 -12.72
CA ASP A 273 23.43 5.16 -12.85
C ASP A 273 23.87 5.47 -14.29
N GLN A 274 23.08 5.07 -15.30
CA GLN A 274 23.32 5.43 -16.70
C GLN A 274 22.60 6.70 -17.13
N GLY A 275 21.77 7.28 -16.26
CA GLY A 275 21.00 8.48 -16.53
C GLY A 275 19.67 8.23 -17.24
N GLU A 276 19.23 6.96 -17.33
CA GLU A 276 17.93 6.59 -17.89
C GLU A 276 16.83 6.91 -16.88
N LEU A 277 15.70 7.41 -17.37
CA LEU A 277 14.55 7.73 -16.51
C LEU A 277 13.88 6.42 -16.06
N VAL A 278 13.83 6.20 -14.75
CA VAL A 278 13.28 4.98 -14.14
C VAL A 278 12.13 5.27 -13.20
N GLY A 279 11.81 6.51 -12.90
CA GLY A 279 10.64 6.88 -12.09
C GLY A 279 10.25 8.33 -12.28
N GLU A 280 8.97 8.62 -12.14
CA GLU A 280 8.41 9.96 -12.31
C GLU A 280 7.21 10.14 -11.37
N LEU A 281 7.06 11.35 -10.82
CA LEU A 281 5.89 11.78 -10.08
C LEU A 281 5.58 13.21 -10.50
N ASP A 282 4.42 13.42 -11.11
CA ASP A 282 4.01 14.73 -11.59
C ASP A 282 3.09 15.43 -10.58
N TYR A 283 3.51 16.62 -10.17
CA TYR A 283 2.69 17.62 -9.52
C TYR A 283 1.94 17.13 -8.27
N ALA A 284 2.58 16.26 -7.49
CA ALA A 284 1.98 15.63 -6.32
C ALA A 284 1.94 16.58 -5.12
N ASP A 285 0.79 16.61 -4.42
CA ASP A 285 0.65 17.35 -3.17
C ASP A 285 1.56 16.76 -2.08
N ALA A 286 2.38 17.62 -1.47
CA ALA A 286 3.28 17.30 -0.37
C ALA A 286 2.92 18.13 0.88
N PRO A 287 1.98 17.66 1.71
CA PRO A 287 1.68 18.27 2.99
C PRO A 287 2.93 18.33 3.88
N GLY A 288 3.05 19.40 4.67
CA GLY A 288 4.22 19.58 5.55
C GLY A 288 4.41 18.42 6.52
N GLY A 289 5.59 17.82 6.51
CA GLY A 289 5.97 16.67 7.33
C GLY A 289 5.45 15.32 6.84
N GLN A 290 4.78 15.27 5.68
CA GLN A 290 4.32 14.02 5.06
C GLN A 290 5.15 13.73 3.81
N GLY A 291 5.65 12.50 3.73
CA GLY A 291 6.41 12.04 2.58
C GLY A 291 5.48 11.66 1.43
N VAL A 292 5.89 12.00 0.21
CA VAL A 292 5.33 11.45 -1.03
C VAL A 292 6.26 10.36 -1.54
N GLY A 293 5.71 9.20 -1.87
CA GLY A 293 6.45 8.12 -2.50
C GLY A 293 6.50 8.31 -4.00
N VAL A 294 7.64 7.98 -4.62
CA VAL A 294 7.81 8.01 -6.07
C VAL A 294 7.89 6.59 -6.59
N ASP A 295 6.90 6.22 -7.41
CA ASP A 295 6.89 4.94 -8.12
C ASP A 295 8.00 4.95 -9.20
N SER A 296 8.76 3.87 -9.31
CA SER A 296 9.92 3.76 -10.21
C SER A 296 10.24 2.31 -10.56
N ALA A 297 11.31 2.03 -11.31
CA ALA A 297 11.88 0.70 -11.51
C ALA A 297 12.88 0.30 -10.40
N LEU A 298 13.16 1.19 -9.44
CA LEU A 298 14.07 0.90 -8.34
C LEU A 298 13.49 -0.12 -7.35
N PRO A 299 14.30 -0.91 -6.62
CA PRO A 299 13.78 -1.92 -5.70
C PRO A 299 13.01 -1.37 -4.48
N GLU A 300 13.25 -0.11 -4.10
CA GLU A 300 12.60 0.52 -2.94
C GLU A 300 11.93 1.84 -3.36
N VAL A 301 10.97 2.32 -2.57
CA VAL A 301 10.31 3.60 -2.83
C VAL A 301 11.18 4.76 -2.34
N LEU A 302 11.53 5.68 -3.24
CA LEU A 302 12.10 6.97 -2.83
C LEU A 302 10.98 7.81 -2.24
N THR A 303 11.11 8.17 -0.96
CA THR A 303 10.16 9.07 -0.29
C THR A 303 10.77 10.46 -0.20
N VAL A 304 10.01 11.47 -0.64
CA VAL A 304 10.40 12.89 -0.62
C VAL A 304 9.44 13.65 0.28
N THR A 305 9.96 14.38 1.26
CA THR A 305 9.14 15.05 2.28
C THR A 305 9.40 16.55 2.27
N ALA A 306 8.36 17.32 1.98
CA ALA A 306 8.35 18.76 2.23
C ALA A 306 8.14 19.01 3.73
N GLN A 307 8.79 20.04 4.25
CA GLN A 307 8.56 20.51 5.62
C GLN A 307 7.58 21.69 5.62
N ASN A 308 7.65 22.58 6.61
CA ASN A 308 6.57 23.52 6.87
C ASN A 308 6.76 24.87 6.18
N VAL A 309 8.01 25.34 6.04
CA VAL A 309 8.34 26.66 5.49
C VAL A 309 9.38 26.59 4.36
N ASP A 310 9.46 27.64 3.54
CA ASP A 310 10.27 27.63 2.29
C ASP A 310 11.76 27.38 2.54
N SER A 311 12.26 27.82 3.70
CA SER A 311 13.64 27.65 4.12
C SER A 311 13.96 26.26 4.65
N ASP A 312 12.94 25.43 4.92
CA ASP A 312 13.18 24.09 5.40
C ASP A 312 13.75 23.21 4.27
N PRO A 313 14.67 22.30 4.59
CA PRO A 313 15.20 21.37 3.61
C PRO A 313 14.15 20.31 3.24
N VAL A 314 14.19 19.87 1.98
CA VAL A 314 13.44 18.68 1.54
C VAL A 314 14.18 17.44 2.04
N GLN A 315 13.46 16.52 2.68
CA GLN A 315 14.03 15.28 3.20
C GLN A 315 13.80 14.15 2.21
N PHE A 316 14.78 13.27 2.09
CA PHE A 316 14.77 12.12 1.20
C PHE A 316 15.08 10.85 1.98
N THR A 317 14.36 9.77 1.68
CA THR A 317 14.69 8.45 2.21
C THR A 317 14.55 7.37 1.13
N TYR A 318 15.52 6.48 1.05
CA TYR A 318 15.53 5.36 0.11
C TYR A 318 16.39 4.20 0.65
N ALA A 319 15.85 2.99 0.69
CA ALA A 319 16.58 1.78 1.11
C ALA A 319 17.36 1.94 2.44
N GLY A 320 16.79 2.64 3.43
CA GLY A 320 17.43 2.92 4.73
C GLY A 320 18.45 4.07 4.72
N GLN A 321 18.74 4.68 3.58
CA GLN A 321 19.48 5.93 3.47
C GLN A 321 18.55 7.10 3.78
N SER A 322 19.06 8.13 4.45
CA SER A 322 18.36 9.39 4.69
C SER A 322 19.30 10.56 4.43
N TRP A 323 18.81 11.57 3.70
CA TRP A 323 19.53 12.81 3.44
C TRP A 323 18.55 13.95 3.24
N ASP A 324 19.07 15.16 3.08
CA ASP A 324 18.25 16.33 2.83
C ASP A 324 18.84 17.23 1.75
N SER A 325 18.06 18.21 1.29
CA SER A 325 18.46 19.11 0.22
C SER A 325 19.69 19.98 0.57
N ASN A 326 20.09 20.10 1.84
CA ASN A 326 21.31 20.81 2.24
C ASN A 326 22.55 19.90 2.30
N SER A 327 22.37 18.59 2.11
CA SER A 327 23.47 17.63 2.08
C SER A 327 24.39 17.85 0.87
N GLY A 328 25.67 17.46 1.00
CA GLY A 328 26.67 17.66 -0.05
C GLY A 328 26.43 16.86 -1.34
N GLN A 329 25.45 15.96 -1.36
CA GLN A 329 25.03 15.20 -2.53
C GLN A 329 23.89 15.86 -3.31
N CYS A 330 23.44 17.05 -2.89
CA CYS A 330 22.40 17.83 -3.55
C CYS A 330 22.94 19.16 -4.09
N SER A 331 22.46 19.56 -5.27
CA SER A 331 22.56 20.89 -5.82
C SER A 331 21.17 21.52 -5.79
N VAL A 332 21.03 22.66 -5.10
CA VAL A 332 19.73 23.31 -4.89
C VAL A 332 19.73 24.72 -5.46
N GLY A 333 18.79 24.97 -6.37
CA GLY A 333 18.50 26.30 -6.88
C GLY A 333 17.69 27.14 -5.88
N GLY A 334 17.74 28.46 -6.06
CA GLY A 334 16.80 29.35 -5.38
C GLY A 334 15.38 29.20 -5.96
N TYR A 335 14.39 29.77 -5.26
CA TYR A 335 13.07 29.93 -5.84
C TYR A 335 13.10 30.97 -6.96
N ASP A 336 12.63 30.59 -8.14
CA ASP A 336 12.35 31.45 -9.28
C ASP A 336 10.92 31.18 -9.75
N SER A 337 10.13 32.25 -9.85
CA SER A 337 8.76 32.20 -10.34
C SER A 337 7.86 31.19 -9.60
N GLY A 338 8.06 31.06 -8.28
CA GLY A 338 7.26 30.19 -7.41
C GLY A 338 7.71 28.72 -7.38
N SER A 339 8.85 28.37 -8.00
CA SER A 339 9.40 27.02 -7.94
C SER A 339 10.91 27.02 -7.71
N ARG A 340 11.46 25.96 -7.11
CA ARG A 340 12.91 25.73 -7.05
C ARG A 340 13.23 24.34 -7.56
N GLN A 341 14.42 24.18 -8.14
CA GLN A 341 14.90 22.91 -8.67
C GLN A 341 16.01 22.36 -7.77
N MET A 342 16.04 21.04 -7.63
CA MET A 342 17.01 20.32 -6.83
C MET A 342 17.46 19.07 -7.59
N ASP A 343 18.77 18.86 -7.68
CA ASP A 343 19.35 17.63 -8.22
C ASP A 343 20.15 16.96 -7.12
N CYS A 344 19.78 15.75 -6.71
CA CYS A 344 20.48 14.98 -5.69
C CYS A 344 20.97 13.64 -6.24
N ALA A 345 22.08 13.14 -5.71
CA ALA A 345 22.58 11.80 -5.97
C ALA A 345 22.34 10.87 -4.78
N PHE A 346 22.09 9.59 -5.05
CA PHE A 346 21.93 8.55 -4.03
C PHE A 346 22.33 7.17 -4.55
N THR A 347 22.65 6.25 -3.65
CA THR A 347 22.97 4.87 -4.04
C THR A 347 21.69 4.08 -4.30
N CYS A 348 21.63 3.46 -5.47
CA CYS A 348 20.62 2.50 -5.91
C CYS A 348 21.33 1.30 -6.56
#